data_AF-A0A2W6CQN0-F1
#
_entry.id   AF-A0A2W6CQN0-F1
#
_cell.length_a   1.000
_cell.length_b   1.000
_cell.length_c   1.000
_cell.angle_alpha   90.00
_cell.angle_beta   90.00
_cell.angle_gamma   90.00
#
_symmetry.space_group_name_H-M   'P 1'
#
loop_
_entity.id
_entity.type
_entity.pdbx_description
1 polymer ?
#
loop_
_entity_poly.entity_id
_entity_poly.type
_entity_poly.pdbx_seq_one_letter_code
_entity_poly.pdbx_strand_id
1 'polypeptide(L)'
;VLTPGGRVGLTVWGDIKKSPGAWALAPFRMAAPAKLDNQAAMQLGRPHAGEDLLARCGFVDIERVDVPFVWEFADPETFARALASTGPAFEAMQNVGEAAFLEAAASQAREQARDGLPLRAPIALVGFVARKPLTEGTVPQ
;
A
#
# COMPACT_ATOMS: atom_id res chain seq x y z
N VAL A 1 12.40 18.25 10.79
CA VAL A 1 11.24 18.12 11.70
C VAL A 1 11.47 17.16 12.87
N LEU A 2 12.17 16.02 12.70
CA LEU A 2 12.51 15.16 13.85
C LEU A 2 13.62 15.76 14.71
N THR A 3 13.45 15.71 16.03
CA THR A 3 14.51 16.00 17.01
C THR A 3 15.60 14.91 16.94
N PRO A 4 16.85 15.19 17.32
CA PRO A 4 17.87 14.16 17.48
C PRO A 4 17.38 12.99 18.34
N GLY A 5 17.65 11.75 17.91
CA GLY A 5 17.12 10.54 18.56
C GLY A 5 15.63 10.26 18.31
N GLY A 6 14.90 11.13 17.61
CA GLY A 6 13.49 10.92 17.25
C GLY A 6 13.28 9.74 16.31
N ARG A 7 12.10 9.12 16.37
CA ARG A 7 11.73 7.96 15.54
C ARG A 7 10.83 8.36 14.37
N VAL A 8 10.98 7.64 13.25
CA VAL A 8 10.02 7.63 12.15
C VAL A 8 9.42 6.24 12.04
N GLY A 9 8.11 6.18 11.79
CA GLY A 9 7.38 4.97 11.45
C GLY A 9 6.54 5.24 10.21
N LEU A 10 6.63 4.37 9.20
CA LEU A 10 5.82 4.47 8.00
C LEU A 10 5.44 3.09 7.48
N THR A 11 4.29 2.99 6.83
CA THR A 11 3.87 1.76 6.14
C THR A 11 3.76 2.01 4.65
N VAL A 12 4.15 1.01 3.86
CA VAL A 12 3.98 1.01 2.40
C VAL A 12 3.46 -0.33 1.91
N TRP A 13 2.89 -0.33 0.72
CA TRP A 13 2.53 -1.55 0.02
C TRP A 13 3.79 -2.39 -0.26
N GLY A 14 3.73 -3.67 0.10
CA GLY A 14 4.75 -4.68 -0.18
C GLY A 14 4.63 -5.27 -1.59
N ASP A 15 4.95 -6.55 -1.74
CA ASP A 15 4.77 -7.27 -3.01
C ASP A 15 3.29 -7.64 -3.21
N ILE A 16 2.49 -6.67 -3.66
CA ILE A 16 1.06 -6.84 -3.92
C ILE A 16 0.80 -8.01 -4.86
N LYS A 17 1.63 -8.20 -5.92
CA LYS A 17 1.38 -9.23 -6.94
C LYS A 17 1.48 -10.64 -6.38
N LYS A 18 2.25 -10.85 -5.30
CA LYS A 18 2.35 -12.14 -4.60
C LYS A 18 1.36 -12.30 -3.46
N SER A 19 0.57 -11.27 -3.17
CA SER A 19 -0.40 -11.30 -2.08
C SER A 19 -1.59 -12.20 -2.44
N PRO A 20 -2.08 -13.07 -1.54
CA PRO A 20 -3.28 -13.87 -1.80
C PRO A 20 -4.51 -13.02 -2.16
N GLY A 21 -4.60 -11.81 -1.59
CA GLY A 21 -5.65 -10.84 -1.86
C GLY A 21 -5.44 -9.99 -3.11
N ALA A 22 -4.43 -10.24 -3.96
CA ALA A 22 -4.11 -9.41 -5.12
C ALA A 22 -5.30 -9.18 -6.07
N TRP A 23 -6.28 -10.09 -6.07
CA TRP A 23 -7.54 -9.96 -6.78
C TRP A 23 -8.27 -8.64 -6.48
N ALA A 24 -8.17 -8.14 -5.24
CA ALA A 24 -8.87 -6.95 -4.78
C ALA A 24 -8.40 -5.66 -5.49
N LEU A 25 -7.21 -5.68 -6.08
CA LEU A 25 -6.65 -4.55 -6.81
C LEU A 25 -6.78 -4.71 -8.34
N ALA A 26 -7.36 -5.81 -8.82
CA ALA A 26 -7.54 -6.05 -10.25
C ALA A 26 -8.29 -4.92 -10.99
N PRO A 27 -9.32 -4.27 -10.41
CA PRO A 27 -10.04 -3.18 -11.08
C PRO A 27 -9.15 -1.98 -11.43
N PHE A 28 -8.04 -1.75 -10.71
CA PHE A 28 -7.12 -0.65 -11.03
C PHE A 28 -6.48 -0.79 -12.42
N ARG A 29 -6.42 -2.00 -12.99
CA ARG A 29 -5.91 -2.24 -14.36
C ARG A 29 -6.75 -1.57 -15.45
N MET A 30 -7.92 -1.05 -15.12
CA MET A 30 -8.75 -0.27 -16.03
C MET A 30 -8.21 1.16 -16.27
N ALA A 31 -7.19 1.60 -15.52
CA ALA A 31 -6.51 2.86 -15.78
C ALA A 31 -5.73 2.86 -17.10
N ALA A 32 -5.47 4.05 -17.63
CA ALA A 32 -4.64 4.21 -18.82
C ALA A 32 -3.22 3.63 -18.60
N PRO A 33 -2.58 3.01 -19.62
CA PRO A 33 -1.28 2.35 -19.46
C PRO A 33 -0.21 3.20 -18.77
N ALA A 34 -0.07 4.47 -19.14
CA ALA A 34 0.90 5.38 -18.54
C ALA A 34 0.68 5.58 -17.02
N LYS A 35 -0.58 5.54 -16.55
CA LYS A 35 -0.91 5.62 -15.12
C LYS A 35 -0.56 4.34 -14.39
N LEU A 36 -0.77 3.18 -15.02
CA LEU A 36 -0.35 1.89 -14.49
C LEU A 36 1.17 1.79 -14.36
N ASP A 37 1.92 2.24 -15.36
CA ASP A 37 3.38 2.23 -15.34
C ASP A 37 3.94 3.09 -14.20
N ASN A 38 3.37 4.28 -14.00
CA ASN A 38 3.73 5.15 -12.88
C ASN A 38 3.48 4.49 -11.52
N GLN A 39 2.32 3.85 -11.33
CA GLN A 39 2.02 3.12 -10.10
C GLN A 39 2.94 1.90 -9.92
N ALA A 40 3.24 1.19 -11.00
CA ALA A 40 4.13 0.04 -10.98
C ALA A 40 5.58 0.41 -10.64
N ALA A 41 6.00 1.65 -10.88
CA ALA A 41 7.32 2.16 -10.48
C ALA A 41 7.44 2.44 -8.97
N MET A 42 6.32 2.59 -8.24
CA MET A 42 6.31 2.86 -6.80
C MET A 42 6.56 1.58 -5.98
N GLN A 43 7.82 1.19 -5.82
CA GLN A 43 8.21 -0.12 -5.28
C GLN A 43 8.95 -0.09 -3.93
N LEU A 44 8.64 0.89 -3.07
CA LEU A 44 9.36 1.05 -1.79
C LEU A 44 9.26 -0.16 -0.86
N GLY A 45 8.18 -0.95 -0.96
CA GLY A 45 8.00 -2.14 -0.15
C GLY A 45 8.77 -3.38 -0.62
N ARG A 46 9.52 -3.31 -1.73
CA ARG A 46 10.44 -4.41 -2.09
C ARG A 46 11.58 -4.52 -1.07
N PRO A 47 12.17 -5.72 -0.88
CA PRO A 47 13.33 -5.87 -0.01
C PRO A 47 14.43 -4.87 -0.36
N HIS A 48 15.05 -4.27 0.66
CA HIS A 48 16.13 -3.28 0.58
C HIS A 48 15.74 -1.89 0.04
N ALA A 49 14.64 -1.74 -0.71
CA ALA A 49 14.31 -0.45 -1.32
C ALA A 49 14.03 0.66 -0.29
N GLY A 50 13.25 0.36 0.75
CA GLY A 50 12.92 1.29 1.82
C GLY A 50 14.06 1.47 2.82
N GLU A 51 14.77 0.38 3.12
CA GLU A 51 15.93 0.36 4.00
C GLU A 51 17.05 1.24 3.44
N ASP A 52 17.39 1.05 2.17
CA ASP A 52 18.42 1.84 1.50
C ASP A 52 18.00 3.31 1.38
N LEU A 53 16.72 3.60 1.17
CA LEU A 53 16.22 4.98 1.16
C LEU A 53 16.43 5.64 2.52
N LEU A 54 16.00 4.99 3.61
CA LEU A 54 16.15 5.52 4.96
C LEU A 54 17.63 5.70 5.32
N ALA A 55 18.49 4.75 4.96
CA ALA A 55 19.93 4.83 5.18
C ALA A 55 20.56 6.01 4.41
N ARG A 56 20.21 6.19 3.12
CA ARG A 56 20.66 7.35 2.32
C ARG A 56 20.19 8.68 2.91
N CYS A 57 19.03 8.70 3.56
CA CYS A 57 18.53 9.87 4.28
C CYS A 57 19.17 10.08 5.67
N GLY A 58 20.12 9.25 6.06
CA GLY A 58 20.86 9.37 7.32
C GLY A 58 20.13 8.81 8.54
N PHE A 59 19.08 8.01 8.36
CA PHE A 59 18.46 7.29 9.47
C PHE A 59 19.31 6.09 9.90
N VAL A 60 19.22 5.75 11.18
CA VAL A 60 19.90 4.61 11.82
C VAL A 60 18.88 3.69 12.48
N ASP A 61 19.30 2.50 12.91
CA ASP A 61 18.46 1.47 13.51
C ASP A 61 17.20 1.19 12.69
N ILE A 62 17.42 0.96 11.39
CA ILE A 62 16.36 0.72 10.42
C ILE A 62 15.87 -0.71 10.58
N GLU A 63 14.58 -0.85 10.87
CA GLU A 63 13.90 -2.12 10.98
C GLU A 63 12.78 -2.18 9.95
N ARG A 64 12.74 -3.29 9.21
CA ARG A 64 11.64 -3.64 8.33
C ARG A 64 10.75 -4.67 9.03
N VAL A 65 9.45 -4.41 9.04
CA VAL A 65 8.45 -5.26 9.68
C VAL A 65 7.41 -5.67 8.63
N ASP A 66 7.14 -6.97 8.52
CA ASP A 66 5.97 -7.44 7.77
C ASP A 66 4.73 -7.30 8.65
N VAL A 67 3.72 -6.57 8.15
CA VAL A 67 2.51 -6.26 8.91
C VAL A 67 1.39 -7.20 8.48
N PRO A 68 0.84 -8.05 9.37
CA PRO A 68 -0.34 -8.85 9.08
C PRO A 68 -1.52 -7.94 8.78
N PHE A 69 -1.90 -7.86 7.51
CA PHE A 69 -2.90 -6.90 7.04
C PHE A 69 -3.87 -7.55 6.07
N VAL A 70 -5.16 -7.32 6.30
CA VAL A 70 -6.26 -7.88 5.52
C VAL A 70 -7.28 -6.77 5.28
N TRP A 71 -7.62 -6.51 4.02
CA TRP A 71 -8.82 -5.77 3.71
C TRP A 71 -10.03 -6.67 3.93
N GLU A 72 -10.99 -6.17 4.70
CA GLU A 72 -12.21 -6.89 5.01
C GLU A 72 -13.42 -6.03 4.69
N PHE A 73 -14.39 -6.62 3.98
CA PHE A 73 -15.63 -5.94 3.60
C PHE A 73 -16.81 -6.89 3.77
N ALA A 74 -17.94 -6.34 4.23
CA ALA A 74 -19.15 -7.10 4.47
C ALA A 74 -19.78 -7.64 3.17
N ASP A 75 -19.68 -6.88 2.08
CA ASP A 75 -20.34 -7.17 0.82
C ASP A 75 -19.57 -6.55 -0.39
N PRO A 76 -19.78 -7.08 -1.61
CA PRO A 76 -19.14 -6.59 -2.83
C PRO A 76 -19.36 -5.10 -3.12
N GLU A 77 -20.52 -4.57 -2.81
CA GLU A 77 -20.88 -3.18 -3.08
C GLU A 77 -20.13 -2.22 -2.14
N THR A 78 -19.99 -2.58 -0.87
CA THR A 78 -19.16 -1.87 0.11
C THR A 78 -17.69 -1.91 -0.28
N PHE A 79 -17.19 -3.07 -0.73
CA PHE A 79 -15.85 -3.19 -1.31
C PHE A 79 -15.66 -2.23 -2.50
N ALA A 80 -16.59 -2.22 -3.46
CA ALA A 80 -16.49 -1.41 -4.67
C ALA A 80 -16.45 0.09 -4.34
N ARG A 81 -17.29 0.56 -3.42
CA ARG A 81 -17.29 1.96 -2.95
C ARG A 81 -15.99 2.33 -2.25
N ALA A 82 -15.50 1.46 -1.36
CA ALA A 82 -14.23 1.70 -0.68
C ALA A 82 -13.07 1.78 -1.69
N LEU A 83 -13.05 0.88 -2.68
CA LEU A 83 -12.04 0.89 -3.73
C LEU A 83 -12.09 2.19 -4.55
N ALA A 84 -13.30 2.64 -4.93
CA ALA A 84 -13.54 3.86 -5.70
C ALA A 84 -13.05 5.14 -4.99
N SER A 85 -12.95 5.15 -3.66
CA SER A 85 -12.43 6.28 -2.89
C SER A 85 -10.90 6.44 -2.90
N THR A 86 -10.17 5.62 -3.65
CA THR A 86 -8.70 5.60 -3.64
C THR A 86 -8.09 6.33 -4.85
N GLY A 87 -6.87 6.83 -4.70
CA GLY A 87 -6.12 7.46 -5.80
C GLY A 87 -5.96 6.56 -7.05
N PRO A 88 -5.59 5.28 -6.92
CA PRO A 88 -5.53 4.36 -8.06
C PRO A 88 -6.89 4.16 -8.75
N ALA A 89 -8.00 4.12 -8.00
CA ALA A 89 -9.33 4.05 -8.60
C ALA A 89 -9.68 5.31 -9.38
N PHE A 90 -9.31 6.50 -8.88
CA PHE A 90 -9.54 7.74 -9.61
C PHE A 90 -8.95 7.68 -11.03
N GLU A 91 -7.71 7.21 -11.16
CA GLU A 91 -7.06 7.05 -12.48
C GLU A 91 -7.76 6.03 -13.39
N ALA A 92 -8.34 4.97 -12.81
CA ALA A 92 -9.16 4.01 -13.55
C ALA A 92 -10.50 4.63 -14.01
N MET A 93 -11.21 5.29 -13.09
CA MET A 93 -12.48 5.96 -13.36
C MET A 93 -12.36 7.09 -14.38
N GLN A 94 -11.23 7.80 -14.43
CA GLN A 94 -10.96 8.78 -15.48
C GLN A 94 -10.91 8.13 -16.88
N ASN A 95 -10.52 6.86 -16.98
CA ASN A 95 -10.42 6.14 -18.26
C ASN A 95 -11.73 5.46 -18.67
N VAL A 96 -12.47 4.87 -17.73
CA VAL A 96 -13.64 4.01 -18.03
C VAL A 96 -14.98 4.55 -17.50
N GLY A 97 -14.95 5.60 -16.69
CA GLY A 97 -16.11 6.11 -15.96
C GLY A 97 -16.36 5.40 -14.63
N GLU A 98 -16.94 6.13 -13.68
CA GLU A 98 -17.20 5.64 -12.31
C GLU A 98 -18.16 4.43 -12.27
N ALA A 99 -19.27 4.48 -13.03
CA ALA A 99 -20.24 3.38 -13.05
C ALA A 99 -19.63 2.06 -13.55
N ALA A 100 -18.83 2.12 -14.61
CA ALA A 100 -18.14 0.94 -15.14
C ALA A 100 -17.09 0.39 -14.16
N PHE A 101 -16.37 1.28 -13.48
CA PHE A 101 -15.41 0.88 -12.44
C PHE A 101 -16.10 0.20 -11.25
N LEU A 102 -17.20 0.79 -10.74
CA LEU A 102 -17.95 0.24 -9.62
C LEU A 102 -18.52 -1.14 -9.94
N GLU A 103 -19.08 -1.33 -11.15
CA GLU A 103 -19.58 -2.64 -11.56
C GLU A 103 -18.45 -3.67 -11.68
N ALA A 104 -17.33 -3.30 -12.31
CA ALA A 104 -16.18 -4.19 -12.43
C ALA A 104 -15.61 -4.58 -11.06
N ALA A 105 -15.53 -3.64 -10.12
CA ALA A 105 -15.08 -3.90 -8.75
C ALA A 105 -16.07 -4.82 -7.99
N ALA A 106 -17.36 -4.55 -8.09
CA ALA A 106 -18.38 -5.39 -7.45
C ALA A 106 -18.38 -6.81 -8.04
N SER A 107 -18.30 -6.95 -9.37
CA SER A 107 -18.19 -8.25 -10.04
C SER A 107 -16.95 -9.02 -9.58
N GLN A 108 -15.79 -8.37 -9.52
CA GLN A 108 -14.55 -8.99 -9.05
C GLN A 108 -14.66 -9.49 -7.59
N ALA A 109 -15.37 -8.75 -6.74
CA ALA A 109 -15.61 -9.15 -5.36
C ALA A 109 -16.65 -10.27 -5.23
N ARG A 110 -17.70 -10.29 -6.07
CA ARG A 110 -18.71 -11.38 -6.08
C ARG A 110 -18.07 -12.74 -6.36
N GLU A 111 -17.05 -12.80 -7.23
CA GLU A 111 -16.29 -14.03 -7.49
C GLU A 111 -15.57 -14.59 -6.26
N GLN A 112 -15.34 -13.75 -5.24
CA GLN A 112 -14.61 -14.11 -4.02
C GLN A 112 -15.55 -14.29 -2.82
N ALA A 113 -16.82 -13.92 -2.97
CA ALA A 113 -17.81 -14.00 -1.91
C ALA A 113 -18.10 -15.46 -1.54
N ARG A 114 -18.34 -15.68 -0.25
CA ARG A 114 -18.71 -16.98 0.31
C ARG A 114 -19.86 -16.77 1.28
N ASP A 115 -20.84 -17.67 1.25
CA ASP A 115 -22.03 -17.56 2.09
C ASP A 115 -21.65 -17.46 3.57
N GLY A 116 -22.17 -16.42 4.22
CA GLY A 116 -21.98 -16.16 5.65
C GLY A 116 -20.58 -15.68 6.07
N LEU A 117 -19.67 -15.38 5.13
CA LEU A 117 -18.32 -14.89 5.43
C LEU A 117 -18.04 -13.54 4.75
N PRO A 118 -17.30 -12.62 5.42
CA PRO A 118 -16.90 -11.37 4.79
C PRO A 118 -15.88 -11.62 3.68
N LEU A 119 -15.82 -10.69 2.74
CA LEU A 119 -14.73 -10.63 1.76
C LEU A 119 -13.43 -10.36 2.51
N ARG A 120 -12.40 -11.15 2.24
CA ARG A 120 -11.07 -10.99 2.84
C ARG A 120 -10.00 -11.00 1.77
N ALA A 121 -9.21 -9.93 1.71
CA ALA A 121 -8.06 -9.81 0.83
C ALA A 121 -6.81 -9.52 1.66
N PRO A 122 -6.00 -10.55 1.97
CA PRO A 122 -4.68 -10.35 2.56
C PRO A 122 -3.76 -9.64 1.57
N ILE A 123 -3.32 -8.43 1.89
CA ILE A 123 -2.44 -7.61 1.04
C ILE A 123 -1.15 -7.37 1.79
N ALA A 124 -0.01 -7.55 1.11
CA ALA A 124 1.30 -7.28 1.68
C ALA A 124 1.41 -5.80 2.09
N LEU A 125 1.56 -5.57 3.39
CA LEU A 125 1.87 -4.28 3.99
C LEU A 125 3.19 -4.42 4.74
N VAL A 126 4.07 -3.45 4.53
CA VAL A 126 5.40 -3.43 5.12
C VAL A 126 5.51 -2.16 5.95
N GLY A 127 5.97 -2.30 7.18
CA GLY A 127 6.36 -1.20 8.05
C GLY A 127 7.87 -0.97 8.01
N PHE A 128 8.28 0.29 8.09
CA PHE A 128 9.64 0.67 8.42
C PHE A 128 9.64 1.52 9.68
N VAL A 129 10.56 1.19 10.58
CA VAL A 129 10.87 1.99 11.77
C VAL A 129 12.33 2.37 11.68
N ALA A 130 12.65 3.63 11.98
CA ALA A 130 14.03 4.09 12.00
C ALA A 130 14.21 5.27 12.95
N ARG A 131 15.45 5.63 13.26
CA ARG A 131 15.78 6.72 14.17
C ARG A 131 16.63 7.79 13.48
N LYS A 132 16.33 9.05 13.77
CA LYS A 132 17.27 10.14 13.48
C LYS A 132 18.48 9.99 14.42
N PRO A 133 19.72 10.11 13.92
CA PRO A 133 20.91 10.08 14.77
C PRO A 133 20.81 11.07 15.93
N LEU A 134 21.45 10.72 17.04
CA LEU A 134 21.79 11.73 18.03
C LEU A 134 22.74 12.73 17.37
N THR A 135 22.56 14.03 17.60
CA THR A 135 23.65 14.98 17.38
C THR A 135 24.77 14.55 18.30
N GLU A 136 25.95 14.22 17.77
CA GLU A 136 27.14 14.07 18.60
C GLU A 136 27.25 15.36 19.42
N GLY A 137 27.07 15.24 20.73
CA GLY A 137 27.34 16.34 21.64
C GLY A 137 28.82 16.67 21.48
N THR A 138 29.10 17.94 21.21
CA THR A 138 30.42 18.54 21.35
C THR A 138 31.12 17.94 22.56
N VAL A 139 32.16 17.13 22.34
CA VAL A 139 33.04 16.69 23.41
C VAL A 139 33.64 17.98 24.00
N PRO A 140 33.42 18.32 25.28
CA PRO A 140 34.17 19.39 25.90
C PRO A 140 35.63 18.96 25.93
N GLN A 141 36.51 19.76 25.31
CA GLN A 141 37.95 19.66 25.53
C GLN A 141 38.29 20.00 26.98
#